data_AF-A0A9P7G133-F1
#
_entry.id   AF-A0A9P7G133-F1
#
_cell.length_a   1.000
_cell.length_b   1.000
_cell.length_c   1.000
_cell.angle_alpha   90.00
_cell.angle_beta   90.00
_cell.angle_gamma   90.00
#
_symmetry.space_group_name_H-M   'P 1'
#
loop_
_entity.id
_entity.type
_entity.pdbx_description
1 polymer ?
#
loop_
_entity_poly.entity_id
_entity_poly.type
_entity_poly.pdbx_seq_one_letter_code
_entity_poly.pdbx_strand_id
1 'polypeptide(L)'
;MDDQASLSSQRQQTHATNSVLSFSNLSYEVSLKGGASKKLLDDVSVEVKAGELLAIMGPSGAGKSTLLDVMAFRKPVSGNSSVRLNGRVVDARTMHRISTFVEQEDALLGVLTVRESISYALRLHLPLLSAKDVVHRVNRVITALGLESCADQRIGTPISRGISGGQKRRVTAACAMVIYPRILLLDEVTSGLDSTAAREVMSAIRTLAVAEGMIVLATIHQPSLDTLAQFTNLLLLAEGQTCYSGRVDDLAGYFERWGKPVGRFQAPAEHAMNFLNNDFSSNGSDKASSVHDLREYYLSTVNCQEPSTDLEKFKGPSNEDTDEFGKANSSMQKIFWNTLVLSERSSKNYSRNLLAYGVRGGMYAGMGLMLA
;
A
#
# COMPACT_ATOMS: atom_id res chain seq x y z
N MET A 1 -22.81 -27.58 14.81
CA MET A 1 -22.02 -26.44 15.33
C MET A 1 -20.93 -26.01 14.35
N ASP A 2 -20.47 -26.89 13.45
CA ASP A 2 -19.50 -26.56 12.40
C ASP A 2 -20.06 -25.75 11.21
N ASP A 3 -21.37 -25.82 10.92
CA ASP A 3 -21.97 -25.09 9.79
C ASP A 3 -22.13 -23.57 10.02
N GLN A 4 -22.15 -23.09 11.27
CA GLN A 4 -22.29 -21.64 11.52
C GLN A 4 -20.96 -20.87 11.37
N ALA A 5 -19.82 -21.53 11.57
CA ALA A 5 -18.49 -20.94 11.40
C ALA A 5 -18.09 -20.81 9.91
N SER A 6 -18.52 -21.74 9.07
CA SER A 6 -18.37 -21.68 7.61
C SER A 6 -19.28 -20.59 7.01
N LEU A 7 -20.52 -20.45 7.50
CA LEU A 7 -21.44 -19.38 7.11
C LEU A 7 -20.97 -17.98 7.52
N SER A 8 -20.33 -17.80 8.69
CA SER A 8 -19.73 -16.51 9.07
C SER A 8 -18.51 -16.15 8.23
N SER A 9 -17.75 -17.15 7.79
CA SER A 9 -16.59 -16.96 6.90
C SER A 9 -17.03 -16.63 5.47
N GLN A 10 -18.12 -17.24 4.98
CA GLN A 10 -18.74 -16.91 3.69
C GLN A 10 -19.43 -15.54 3.69
N ARG A 11 -20.11 -15.15 4.79
CA ARG A 11 -20.72 -13.81 4.91
C ARG A 11 -19.70 -12.67 4.93
N GLN A 12 -18.51 -12.88 5.50
CA GLN A 12 -17.42 -11.89 5.45
C GLN A 12 -16.86 -11.68 4.04
N GLN A 13 -16.87 -12.70 3.18
CA GLN A 13 -16.38 -12.63 1.81
C GLN A 13 -17.35 -11.90 0.85
N THR A 14 -18.67 -11.98 1.08
CA THR A 14 -19.68 -11.41 0.18
C THR A 14 -19.85 -9.89 0.28
N HIS A 15 -19.37 -9.22 1.33
CA HIS A 15 -19.57 -7.78 1.53
C HIS A 15 -18.44 -6.87 1.00
N ALA A 16 -17.28 -7.42 0.63
CA ALA A 16 -16.15 -6.63 0.12
C ALA A 16 -16.27 -6.30 -1.37
N THR A 17 -17.05 -7.08 -2.13
CA THR A 17 -17.01 -7.12 -3.61
C THR A 17 -17.51 -5.86 -4.33
N ASN A 18 -18.22 -4.95 -3.64
CA ASN A 18 -18.71 -3.69 -4.21
C ASN A 18 -18.31 -2.46 -3.38
N SER A 19 -17.17 -2.50 -2.69
CA SER A 19 -16.70 -1.32 -1.96
C SER A 19 -16.07 -0.29 -2.89
N VAL A 20 -16.41 0.98 -2.73
CA VAL A 20 -15.88 2.13 -3.47
C VAL A 20 -15.23 3.08 -2.49
N LEU A 21 -13.94 3.35 -2.70
CA LEU A 21 -13.17 4.33 -1.95
C LEU A 21 -13.00 5.58 -2.80
N SER A 22 -13.56 6.69 -2.33
CA SER A 22 -13.44 7.98 -3.00
C SER A 22 -12.70 8.99 -2.14
N PHE A 23 -11.77 9.69 -2.77
CA PHE A 23 -11.03 10.81 -2.22
C PHE A 23 -11.44 12.05 -3.01
N SER A 24 -11.90 13.07 -2.33
CA SER A 24 -12.33 14.33 -2.95
C SER A 24 -11.55 15.49 -2.37
N ASN A 25 -10.99 16.31 -3.25
CA ASN A 25 -10.34 17.57 -2.95
C ASN A 25 -9.22 17.46 -1.91
N LEU A 26 -8.37 16.42 -2.03
CA LEU A 26 -7.24 16.22 -1.12
C LEU A 26 -6.19 17.32 -1.34
N SER A 27 -5.96 18.10 -0.29
CA SER A 27 -4.95 19.15 -0.25
C SER A 27 -4.11 19.03 1.00
N TYR A 28 -2.82 19.32 0.88
CA TYR A 28 -1.87 19.25 1.99
C TYR A 28 -0.83 20.35 1.89
N GLU A 29 -0.65 21.09 2.98
CA GLU A 29 0.28 22.20 3.09
C GLU A 29 1.24 21.98 4.24
N VAL A 30 2.50 22.36 4.03
CA VAL A 30 3.53 22.33 5.06
C VAL A 30 4.02 23.74 5.33
N SER A 31 4.04 24.12 6.60
CA SER A 31 4.62 25.38 7.06
C SER A 31 6.15 25.28 7.06
N LEU A 32 6.80 26.13 6.27
CA LEU A 32 8.26 26.23 6.23
C LEU A 32 8.79 27.10 7.38
N LYS A 33 10.05 26.89 7.74
CA LYS A 33 10.78 27.76 8.69
C LYS A 33 10.90 29.14 8.06
N GLY A 34 10.07 30.09 8.51
CA GLY A 34 9.95 31.44 7.94
C GLY A 34 8.50 31.91 7.73
N GLY A 35 7.49 31.09 8.06
CA GLY A 35 6.08 31.49 7.99
C GLY A 35 5.43 31.34 6.61
N ALA A 36 6.21 31.00 5.57
CA ALA A 36 5.68 30.62 4.27
C ALA A 36 5.07 29.21 4.32
N SER A 37 3.87 29.01 3.77
CA SER A 37 3.32 27.67 3.53
C SER A 37 3.67 27.22 2.12
N LYS A 38 4.06 25.94 1.98
CA LYS A 38 4.22 25.29 0.68
C LYS A 38 3.12 24.23 0.52
N LYS A 39 2.27 24.41 -0.48
CA LYS A 39 1.33 23.39 -0.92
C LYS A 39 2.11 22.23 -1.53
N LEU A 40 1.93 21.03 -0.99
CA LEU A 40 2.52 19.80 -1.52
C LEU A 40 1.51 18.96 -2.29
N LEU A 41 0.22 19.14 -2.01
CA LEU A 41 -0.90 18.56 -2.75
C LEU A 41 -1.97 19.62 -2.92
N ASP A 42 -2.54 19.68 -4.12
CA ASP A 42 -3.51 20.70 -4.52
C ASP A 42 -4.66 20.04 -5.28
N ASP A 43 -5.78 19.85 -4.58
CA ASP A 43 -7.07 19.40 -5.11
C ASP A 43 -7.06 18.06 -5.85
N VAL A 44 -6.45 17.04 -5.23
CA VAL A 44 -6.39 15.69 -5.82
C VAL A 44 -7.67 14.90 -5.50
N SER A 45 -8.33 14.40 -6.54
CA SER A 45 -9.53 13.57 -6.42
C SER A 45 -9.38 12.25 -7.17
N VAL A 46 -9.73 11.14 -6.53
CA VAL A 46 -9.64 9.79 -7.14
C VAL A 46 -10.66 8.84 -6.54
N GLU A 47 -11.19 7.94 -7.36
CA GLU A 47 -12.10 6.87 -6.96
C GLU A 47 -11.51 5.52 -7.35
N VAL A 48 -11.57 4.55 -6.44
CA VAL A 48 -11.07 3.18 -6.67
C VAL A 48 -12.05 2.17 -6.10
N LYS A 49 -12.35 1.12 -6.87
CA LYS A 49 -13.28 0.06 -6.48
C LYS A 49 -12.56 -1.15 -5.92
N ALA A 50 -13.27 -1.96 -5.15
CA ALA A 50 -12.78 -3.24 -4.64
C ALA A 50 -12.30 -4.15 -5.77
N GLY A 51 -11.11 -4.73 -5.61
CA GLY A 51 -10.46 -5.54 -6.64
C GLY A 51 -9.72 -4.73 -7.70
N GLU A 52 -9.79 -3.40 -7.68
CA GLU A 52 -8.99 -2.53 -8.55
C GLU A 52 -7.65 -2.15 -7.90
N LEU A 53 -6.64 -2.03 -8.74
CA LEU A 53 -5.31 -1.55 -8.38
C LEU A 53 -5.08 -0.19 -9.04
N LEU A 54 -4.78 0.83 -8.24
CA LEU A 54 -4.40 2.17 -8.70
C LEU A 54 -2.87 2.33 -8.63
N ALA A 55 -2.26 2.65 -9.76
CA ALA A 55 -0.88 3.11 -9.81
C ALA A 55 -0.83 4.65 -9.65
N ILE A 56 0.01 5.14 -8.75
CA ILE A 56 0.31 6.55 -8.57
C ILE A 56 1.72 6.79 -9.13
N MET A 57 1.81 7.54 -10.22
CA MET A 57 3.04 7.82 -10.94
C MET A 57 3.28 9.32 -11.08
N GLY A 58 4.54 9.71 -11.29
CA GLY A 58 4.95 11.10 -11.36
C GLY A 58 6.44 11.27 -11.09
N PRO A 59 7.04 12.42 -11.44
CA PRO A 59 8.45 12.71 -11.24
C PRO A 59 8.83 12.69 -9.75
N SER A 60 10.14 12.70 -9.47
CA SER A 60 10.60 12.90 -8.10
C SER A 60 10.07 14.24 -7.56
N GLY A 61 9.66 14.28 -6.29
CA GLY A 61 9.07 15.49 -5.70
C GLY A 61 7.64 15.81 -6.11
N ALA A 62 6.98 15.01 -6.97
CA ALA A 62 5.59 15.23 -7.38
C ALA A 62 4.52 15.13 -6.27
N GLY A 63 4.90 14.66 -5.08
CA GLY A 63 3.98 14.45 -3.96
C GLY A 63 3.37 13.05 -3.85
N LYS A 64 3.87 12.04 -4.58
CA LYS A 64 3.37 10.64 -4.56
C LYS A 64 3.27 10.03 -3.14
N SER A 65 4.38 9.94 -2.41
CA SER A 65 4.40 9.39 -1.05
C SER A 65 3.62 10.27 -0.08
N THR A 66 3.63 11.60 -0.28
CA THR A 66 2.79 12.53 0.49
C THR A 66 1.31 12.25 0.27
N LEU A 67 0.87 11.99 -0.96
CA LEU A 67 -0.51 11.62 -1.27
C LEU A 67 -0.87 10.31 -0.58
N LEU A 68 -0.01 9.30 -0.67
CA LEU A 68 -0.23 8.01 -0.03
C LEU A 68 -0.34 8.14 1.51
N ASP A 69 0.52 8.96 2.14
CA ASP A 69 0.46 9.27 3.57
C ASP A 69 -0.84 9.99 3.97
N VAL A 70 -1.32 10.91 3.14
CA VAL A 70 -2.58 11.63 3.37
C VAL A 70 -3.77 10.68 3.22
N MET A 71 -3.77 9.83 2.18
CA MET A 71 -4.79 8.78 1.99
C MET A 71 -4.82 7.78 3.16
N ALA A 72 -3.66 7.51 3.77
CA ALA A 72 -3.52 6.65 4.94
C ALA A 72 -3.89 7.34 6.27
N PHE A 73 -4.25 8.64 6.26
CA PHE A 73 -4.40 9.45 7.47
C PHE A 73 -3.16 9.43 8.38
N ARG A 74 -1.95 9.32 7.81
CA ARG A 74 -0.67 9.48 8.53
C ARG A 74 -0.29 10.95 8.66
N LYS A 75 -0.73 11.78 7.70
CA LYS A 75 -0.61 13.24 7.71
C LYS A 75 -1.99 13.88 7.86
N PRO A 76 -2.10 15.05 8.53
CA PRO A 76 -3.38 15.75 8.63
C PRO A 76 -3.82 16.20 7.25
N VAL A 77 -5.10 16.08 6.97
CA VAL A 77 -5.68 16.57 5.71
C VAL A 77 -6.04 18.04 5.88
N SER A 78 -5.68 18.87 4.91
CA SER A 78 -5.98 20.32 4.93
C SER A 78 -7.18 20.63 4.03
N GLY A 79 -7.85 21.76 4.30
CA GLY A 79 -8.95 22.27 3.46
C GLY A 79 -10.24 21.45 3.51
N ASN A 80 -11.05 21.52 2.44
CA ASN A 80 -12.34 20.85 2.30
C ASN A 80 -12.23 19.39 1.80
N SER A 81 -11.16 18.71 2.22
CA SER A 81 -10.87 17.35 1.80
C SER A 81 -11.84 16.36 2.45
N SER A 82 -12.33 15.39 1.68
CA SER A 82 -13.18 14.33 2.23
C SER A 82 -12.76 12.97 1.70
N VAL A 83 -12.68 11.99 2.60
CA VAL A 83 -12.44 10.59 2.27
C VAL A 83 -13.69 9.82 2.59
N ARG A 84 -14.25 9.13 1.59
CA ARG A 84 -15.49 8.38 1.72
C ARG A 84 -15.29 6.92 1.32
N LEU A 85 -15.88 6.03 2.09
CA LEU A 85 -16.00 4.61 1.75
C LEU A 85 -17.49 4.29 1.61
N ASN A 86 -17.90 3.87 0.41
CA ASN A 86 -19.31 3.60 0.07
C ASN A 86 -20.22 4.80 0.39
N GLY A 87 -19.73 6.02 0.08
CA GLY A 87 -20.43 7.28 0.34
C GLY A 87 -20.40 7.78 1.78
N ARG A 88 -19.87 7.01 2.74
CA ARG A 88 -19.76 7.42 4.15
C ARG A 88 -18.39 8.03 4.43
N VAL A 89 -18.35 9.17 5.13
CA VAL A 89 -17.09 9.80 5.55
C VAL A 89 -16.33 8.86 6.50
N VAL A 90 -15.02 8.72 6.27
CA VAL A 90 -14.14 7.85 7.03
C VAL A 90 -13.26 8.69 7.95
N ASP A 91 -13.34 8.43 9.25
CA ASP A 91 -12.44 9.01 10.24
C ASP A 91 -11.08 8.31 10.25
N ALA A 92 -10.04 8.99 10.74
CA ALA A 92 -8.69 8.44 10.86
C ALA A 92 -8.65 7.09 11.59
N ARG A 93 -9.40 6.94 12.69
CA ARG A 93 -9.46 5.69 13.46
C ARG A 93 -10.04 4.54 12.62
N THR A 94 -11.06 4.82 11.82
CA THR A 94 -11.66 3.81 10.94
C THR A 94 -10.69 3.46 9.81
N MET A 95 -10.04 4.46 9.20
CA MET A 95 -9.03 4.24 8.17
C MET A 95 -7.90 3.33 8.67
N HIS A 96 -7.32 3.63 9.84
CA HIS A 96 -6.22 2.84 10.42
C HIS A 96 -6.64 1.40 10.77
N ARG A 97 -7.93 1.13 10.97
CA ARG A 97 -8.44 -0.22 11.23
C ARG A 97 -8.67 -1.04 9.97
N ILE A 98 -9.01 -0.40 8.85
CA ILE A 98 -9.39 -1.09 7.60
C ILE A 98 -8.26 -1.09 6.56
N SER A 99 -7.23 -0.25 6.75
CA SER A 99 -6.12 -0.10 5.83
C SER A 99 -4.82 -0.68 6.39
N THR A 100 -3.90 -1.03 5.51
CA THR A 100 -2.52 -1.40 5.86
C THR A 100 -1.56 -0.68 4.93
N PHE A 101 -0.49 -0.15 5.51
CA PHE A 101 0.52 0.61 4.79
C PHE A 101 1.85 -0.16 4.77
N VAL A 102 2.39 -0.37 3.58
CA VAL A 102 3.71 -0.96 3.35
C VAL A 102 4.67 0.16 2.98
N GLU A 103 5.74 0.28 3.76
CA GLU A 103 6.76 1.32 3.57
C GLU A 103 7.75 0.95 2.46
N GLN A 104 8.49 1.96 2.00
CA GLN A 104 9.52 1.79 0.98
C GLN A 104 10.62 0.82 1.46
N GLU A 105 11.02 0.87 2.73
CA GLU A 105 12.01 -0.04 3.30
C GLU A 105 11.36 -1.25 4.01
N ASP A 106 11.92 -2.43 3.79
CA ASP A 106 11.44 -3.67 4.41
C ASP A 106 11.93 -3.79 5.87
N ALA A 107 11.04 -3.53 6.83
CA ALA A 107 11.33 -3.67 8.27
C ALA A 107 11.13 -5.11 8.78
N LEU A 108 11.88 -6.08 8.24
CA LEU A 108 11.78 -7.49 8.61
C LEU A 108 12.87 -7.94 9.61
N LEU A 109 12.50 -8.82 10.55
CA LEU A 109 13.46 -9.45 11.46
C LEU A 109 14.21 -10.59 10.75
N GLY A 110 15.44 -10.31 10.31
CA GLY A 110 16.27 -11.23 9.52
C GLY A 110 16.52 -12.63 10.13
N VAL A 111 16.41 -12.78 11.44
CA VAL A 111 16.61 -14.06 12.15
C VAL A 111 15.41 -15.00 12.10
N LEU A 112 14.23 -14.47 11.74
CA LEU A 112 13.01 -15.24 11.62
C LEU A 112 12.92 -15.86 10.23
N THR A 113 12.19 -16.97 10.14
CA THR A 113 11.80 -17.53 8.84
C THR A 113 10.68 -16.71 8.20
N VAL A 114 10.47 -16.90 6.90
CA VAL A 114 9.36 -16.27 6.17
C VAL A 114 8.02 -16.63 6.80
N ARG A 115 7.78 -17.92 7.04
CA ARG A 115 6.55 -18.43 7.66
C ARG A 115 6.34 -17.88 9.07
N GLU A 116 7.38 -17.81 9.89
CA GLU A 116 7.31 -17.23 11.23
C GLU A 116 6.92 -15.75 11.16
N SER A 117 7.51 -14.99 10.24
CA SER A 117 7.25 -13.55 10.13
C SER A 117 5.80 -13.26 9.75
N ILE A 118 5.26 -13.98 8.77
CA ILE A 118 3.86 -13.86 8.35
C ILE A 118 2.91 -14.33 9.47
N SER A 119 3.26 -15.42 10.16
CA SER A 119 2.47 -15.93 11.29
C SER A 119 2.43 -14.94 12.46
N TYR A 120 3.56 -14.32 12.81
CA TYR A 120 3.59 -13.29 13.85
C TYR A 120 2.80 -12.04 13.44
N ALA A 121 2.87 -11.61 12.17
CA ALA A 121 2.05 -10.51 11.68
C ALA A 121 0.55 -10.79 11.85
N LEU A 122 0.10 -12.01 11.51
CA LEU A 122 -1.29 -12.43 11.70
C LEU A 122 -1.71 -12.51 13.17
N ARG A 123 -0.90 -13.17 14.02
CA ARG A 123 -1.20 -13.36 15.46
C ARG A 123 -1.29 -12.05 16.25
N LEU A 124 -0.57 -11.01 15.83
CA LEU A 124 -0.61 -9.69 16.46
C LEU A 124 -1.85 -8.87 16.08
N HIS A 125 -2.35 -9.05 14.85
CA HIS A 125 -3.56 -8.35 14.39
C HIS A 125 -4.85 -9.08 14.77
N LEU A 126 -4.84 -10.42 14.76
CA LEU A 126 -6.01 -11.26 15.00
C LEU A 126 -5.73 -12.25 16.15
N PRO A 127 -5.77 -11.78 17.42
CA PRO A 127 -5.41 -12.59 18.59
C PRO A 127 -6.40 -13.73 18.89
N LEU A 128 -7.64 -13.61 18.40
CA LEU A 128 -8.73 -14.57 18.64
C LEU A 128 -8.77 -15.71 17.62
N LEU A 129 -7.88 -15.70 16.63
CA LEU A 129 -7.87 -16.69 15.56
C LEU A 129 -7.28 -18.02 16.06
N SER A 130 -7.94 -19.15 15.74
CA SER A 130 -7.47 -20.48 16.11
C SER A 130 -6.11 -20.78 15.48
N ALA A 131 -5.27 -21.57 16.16
CA ALA A 131 -3.96 -21.97 15.64
C ALA A 131 -4.05 -22.68 14.27
N LYS A 132 -5.11 -23.46 14.04
CA LYS A 132 -5.36 -24.12 12.75
C LYS A 132 -5.65 -23.11 11.64
N ASP A 133 -6.49 -22.12 11.93
CA ASP A 133 -6.87 -21.06 10.98
C ASP A 133 -5.68 -20.14 10.67
N VAL A 134 -4.84 -19.86 11.67
CA VAL A 134 -3.58 -19.14 11.49
C VAL A 134 -2.69 -19.86 10.48
N VAL A 135 -2.46 -21.17 10.66
CA VAL A 135 -1.62 -21.96 9.74
C VAL A 135 -2.24 -22.00 8.34
N HIS A 136 -3.55 -22.22 8.23
CA HIS A 136 -4.24 -22.28 6.95
C HIS A 136 -4.13 -20.95 6.19
N ARG A 137 -4.37 -19.82 6.87
CA ARG A 137 -4.28 -18.49 6.27
C ARG A 137 -2.85 -18.12 5.86
N VAL A 138 -1.87 -18.41 6.71
CA VAL A 138 -0.45 -18.20 6.40
C VAL A 138 -0.05 -19.00 5.16
N ASN A 139 -0.44 -20.28 5.08
CA ASN A 139 -0.14 -21.12 3.91
C ASN A 139 -0.77 -20.56 2.63
N ARG A 140 -2.04 -20.15 2.69
CA ARG A 140 -2.73 -19.57 1.52
C ARG A 140 -2.04 -18.32 1.00
N VAL A 141 -1.57 -17.44 1.88
CA VAL A 141 -0.83 -16.22 1.48
C VAL A 141 0.55 -16.55 0.94
N ILE A 142 1.26 -17.53 1.53
CA ILE A 142 2.54 -18.02 1.03
C ILE A 142 2.41 -18.57 -0.40
N THR A 143 1.38 -19.38 -0.65
CA THR A 143 1.09 -19.92 -1.99
C THR A 143 0.70 -18.82 -2.96
N ALA A 144 -0.22 -17.92 -2.58
CA ALA A 144 -0.66 -16.81 -3.43
C ALA A 144 0.49 -15.88 -3.83
N LEU A 145 1.49 -15.71 -2.96
CA LEU A 145 2.67 -14.87 -3.22
C LEU A 145 3.88 -15.65 -3.76
N GLY A 146 3.74 -16.95 -4.07
CA GLY A 146 4.83 -17.75 -4.63
C GLY A 146 6.06 -17.86 -3.70
N LEU A 147 5.84 -17.91 -2.39
CA LEU A 147 6.88 -17.97 -1.35
C LEU A 147 7.15 -19.38 -0.84
N GLU A 148 6.58 -20.42 -1.45
CA GLU A 148 6.64 -21.80 -0.98
C GLU A 148 8.08 -22.33 -0.87
N SER A 149 8.92 -22.01 -1.84
CA SER A 149 10.33 -22.47 -1.88
C SER A 149 11.20 -21.86 -0.79
N CYS A 150 10.82 -20.70 -0.25
CA CYS A 150 11.58 -20.00 0.80
C CYS A 150 10.82 -19.86 2.13
N ALA A 151 9.66 -20.52 2.28
CA ALA A 151 8.78 -20.37 3.45
C ALA A 151 9.49 -20.67 4.78
N ASP A 152 10.35 -21.68 4.80
CA ASP A 152 11.08 -22.12 6.00
C ASP A 152 12.54 -21.61 6.02
N GLN A 153 12.94 -20.78 5.06
CA GLN A 153 14.24 -20.12 5.03
C GLN A 153 14.24 -18.85 5.89
N ARG A 154 15.41 -18.52 6.47
CA ARG A 154 15.60 -17.28 7.23
C ARG A 154 15.66 -16.08 6.29
N ILE A 155 15.05 -14.98 6.69
CA ILE A 155 15.01 -13.73 5.90
C ILE A 155 16.43 -13.16 5.67
N GLY A 156 17.32 -13.36 6.64
CA GLY A 156 18.72 -12.93 6.57
C GLY A 156 18.93 -11.56 7.20
N THR A 157 20.08 -11.40 7.84
CA THR A 157 20.55 -10.14 8.43
C THR A 157 21.60 -9.51 7.50
N PRO A 158 22.03 -8.25 7.72
CA PRO A 158 23.15 -7.68 6.96
C PRO A 158 24.44 -8.51 7.04
N ILE A 159 24.58 -9.34 8.08
CA ILE A 159 25.77 -10.18 8.34
C ILE A 159 25.56 -11.61 7.81
N SER A 160 24.32 -12.12 7.82
CA SER A 160 23.99 -13.49 7.40
C SER A 160 23.06 -13.46 6.20
N ARG A 161 23.57 -13.93 5.05
CA ARG A 161 22.80 -14.01 3.80
C ARG A 161 21.54 -14.86 4.00
N GLY A 162 20.39 -14.33 3.58
CA GLY A 162 19.11 -15.03 3.57
C GLY A 162 18.46 -14.97 2.20
N ILE A 163 17.16 -14.72 2.17
CA ILE A 163 16.36 -14.65 0.94
C ILE A 163 16.74 -13.45 0.04
N SER A 164 16.38 -13.52 -1.24
CA SER A 164 16.65 -12.45 -2.22
C SER A 164 15.85 -11.18 -1.93
N GLY A 165 16.26 -10.03 -2.48
CA GLY A 165 15.54 -8.75 -2.31
C GLY A 165 14.07 -8.82 -2.77
N GLY A 166 13.81 -9.39 -3.95
CA GLY A 166 12.44 -9.62 -4.43
C GLY A 166 11.63 -10.54 -3.52
N GLN A 167 12.25 -11.59 -2.97
CA GLN A 167 11.60 -12.43 -1.97
C GLN A 167 11.30 -11.65 -0.68
N LYS A 168 12.21 -10.82 -0.17
CA LYS A 168 11.94 -9.94 1.00
C LYS A 168 10.74 -9.04 0.75
N ARG A 169 10.65 -8.44 -0.44
CA ARG A 169 9.53 -7.57 -0.81
C ARG A 169 8.19 -8.30 -0.83
N ARG A 170 8.17 -9.53 -1.38
CA ARG A 170 7.00 -10.41 -1.33
C ARG A 170 6.63 -10.79 0.11
N VAL A 171 7.61 -10.99 1.00
CA VAL A 171 7.36 -11.28 2.42
C VAL A 171 6.78 -10.07 3.15
N THR A 172 7.27 -8.86 2.87
CA THR A 172 6.68 -7.62 3.42
C THR A 172 5.23 -7.47 2.98
N ALA A 173 4.94 -7.66 1.69
CA ALA A 173 3.57 -7.68 1.17
C ALA A 173 2.72 -8.79 1.84
N ALA A 174 3.28 -9.99 2.02
CA ALA A 174 2.61 -11.10 2.70
C ALA A 174 2.20 -10.74 4.14
N CYS A 175 3.12 -10.14 4.90
CA CYS A 175 2.85 -9.68 6.27
C CYS A 175 1.73 -8.63 6.32
N ALA A 176 1.61 -7.78 5.31
CA ALA A 176 0.54 -6.79 5.21
C ALA A 176 -0.79 -7.41 4.74
N MET A 177 -0.76 -8.35 3.81
CA MET A 177 -1.96 -8.94 3.20
C MET A 177 -2.57 -10.09 4.01
N VAL A 178 -1.82 -10.71 4.93
CA VAL A 178 -2.30 -11.85 5.73
C VAL A 178 -3.51 -11.51 6.61
N ILE A 179 -3.72 -10.24 6.91
CA ILE A 179 -4.87 -9.77 7.68
C ILE A 179 -6.10 -9.51 6.81
N TYR A 180 -5.98 -9.62 5.48
CA TYR A 180 -6.98 -9.26 4.47
C TYR A 180 -7.54 -7.84 4.69
N PRO A 181 -6.68 -6.81 4.62
CA PRO A 181 -7.13 -5.43 4.78
C PRO A 181 -8.05 -5.02 3.63
N ARG A 182 -9.04 -4.16 3.89
CA ARG A 182 -9.91 -3.64 2.82
C ARG A 182 -9.13 -2.73 1.86
N ILE A 183 -8.16 -2.00 2.40
CA ILE A 183 -7.33 -1.05 1.66
C ILE A 183 -5.86 -1.38 1.90
N LEU A 184 -5.10 -1.59 0.84
CA LEU A 184 -3.67 -1.83 0.88
C LEU A 184 -2.94 -0.66 0.22
N LEU A 185 -2.10 0.04 1.00
CA LEU A 185 -1.29 1.16 0.55
C LEU A 185 0.16 0.71 0.44
N LEU A 186 0.77 0.89 -0.73
CA LEU A 186 2.08 0.37 -1.07
C LEU A 186 2.99 1.51 -1.52
N ASP A 187 4.00 1.87 -0.71
CA ASP A 187 4.95 2.92 -1.08
C ASP A 187 6.18 2.34 -1.78
N GLU A 188 6.33 2.63 -3.07
CA GLU A 188 7.44 2.25 -3.94
C GLU A 188 7.82 0.77 -3.83
N VAL A 189 6.82 -0.11 -3.88
CA VAL A 189 6.99 -1.56 -3.71
C VAL A 189 7.90 -2.23 -4.73
N THR A 190 8.03 -1.67 -5.92
CA THR A 190 8.88 -2.23 -6.97
C THR A 190 10.27 -1.59 -7.04
N SER A 191 10.59 -0.63 -6.16
CA SER A 191 11.89 0.03 -6.16
C SER A 191 13.03 -0.92 -5.79
N GLY A 192 14.15 -0.82 -6.50
CA GLY A 192 15.31 -1.70 -6.30
C GLY A 192 15.17 -3.13 -6.80
N LEU A 193 14.06 -3.46 -7.49
CA LEU A 193 13.86 -4.75 -8.17
C LEU A 193 14.12 -4.63 -9.66
N ASP A 194 14.57 -5.73 -10.28
CA ASP A 194 14.56 -5.85 -11.73
C ASP A 194 13.12 -5.95 -12.27
N SER A 195 12.94 -5.68 -13.56
CA SER A 195 11.62 -5.61 -14.19
C SER A 195 10.82 -6.92 -14.08
N THR A 196 11.49 -8.07 -14.07
CA THR A 196 10.82 -9.37 -13.97
C THR A 196 10.34 -9.61 -12.54
N ALA A 197 11.20 -9.37 -11.54
CA ALA A 197 10.83 -9.49 -10.14
C ALA A 197 9.71 -8.50 -9.76
N ALA A 198 9.77 -7.25 -10.24
CA ALA A 198 8.73 -6.25 -10.01
C ALA A 198 7.36 -6.72 -10.54
N ARG A 199 7.31 -7.24 -11.76
CA ARG A 199 6.09 -7.81 -12.36
C ARG A 199 5.57 -8.99 -11.55
N GLU A 200 6.43 -9.91 -11.11
CA GLU A 200 6.02 -11.04 -10.29
C GLU A 200 5.42 -10.61 -8.95
N VAL A 201 6.05 -9.65 -8.26
CA VAL A 201 5.54 -9.09 -7.00
C VAL A 201 4.15 -8.49 -7.22
N MET A 202 4.00 -7.62 -8.24
CA MET A 202 2.74 -6.95 -8.50
C MET A 202 1.64 -7.90 -8.98
N SER A 203 1.97 -8.89 -9.81
CA SER A 203 1.03 -9.92 -10.25
C SER A 203 0.49 -10.75 -9.08
N ALA A 204 1.37 -11.10 -8.14
CA ALA A 204 0.98 -11.85 -6.96
C ALA A 204 0.10 -11.02 -6.01
N ILE A 205 0.44 -9.75 -5.80
CA ILE A 205 -0.39 -8.80 -5.05
C ILE A 205 -1.77 -8.66 -5.71
N ARG A 206 -1.80 -8.47 -7.04
CA ARG A 206 -3.04 -8.37 -7.82
C ARG A 206 -3.92 -9.59 -7.66
N THR A 207 -3.34 -10.79 -7.79
CA THR A 207 -4.08 -12.05 -7.69
C THR A 207 -4.78 -12.18 -6.35
N LEU A 208 -4.06 -11.89 -5.25
CA LEU A 208 -4.64 -11.94 -3.92
C LEU A 208 -5.63 -10.79 -3.66
N ALA A 209 -5.35 -9.59 -4.17
CA ALA A 209 -6.25 -8.43 -4.06
C ALA A 209 -7.58 -8.66 -4.77
N VAL A 210 -7.57 -9.22 -5.98
CA VAL A 210 -8.79 -9.57 -6.72
C VAL A 210 -9.55 -10.69 -6.01
N ALA A 211 -8.84 -11.72 -5.50
CA ALA A 211 -9.47 -12.84 -4.80
C ALA A 211 -10.20 -12.42 -3.51
N GLU A 212 -9.64 -11.46 -2.75
CA GLU A 212 -10.24 -10.99 -1.50
C GLU A 212 -11.04 -9.68 -1.64
N GLY A 213 -11.12 -9.09 -2.82
CA GLY A 213 -11.78 -7.79 -3.04
C GLY A 213 -11.10 -6.62 -2.32
N MET A 214 -9.76 -6.62 -2.26
CA MET A 214 -8.99 -5.52 -1.67
C MET A 214 -8.84 -4.36 -2.65
N ILE A 215 -8.84 -3.13 -2.12
CA ILE A 215 -8.48 -1.92 -2.86
C ILE A 215 -6.96 -1.72 -2.69
N VAL A 216 -6.21 -1.61 -3.78
CA VAL A 216 -4.75 -1.41 -3.70
C VAL A 216 -4.37 -0.07 -4.31
N LEU A 217 -3.62 0.72 -3.55
CA LEU A 217 -3.04 2.01 -3.95
C LEU A 217 -1.52 1.85 -3.89
N ALA A 218 -0.83 1.95 -5.03
CA ALA A 218 0.62 1.78 -5.07
C ALA A 218 1.32 2.96 -5.74
N THR A 219 2.36 3.49 -5.12
CA THR A 219 3.26 4.45 -5.78
C THR A 219 4.32 3.66 -6.55
N ILE A 220 4.56 4.03 -7.82
CA ILE A 220 5.58 3.39 -8.66
C ILE A 220 6.40 4.42 -9.38
N HIS A 221 7.72 4.23 -9.35
CA HIS A 221 8.67 5.02 -10.11
C HIS A 221 9.08 4.24 -11.37
N GLN A 222 8.72 4.76 -12.55
CA GLN A 222 9.11 4.22 -13.87
C GLN A 222 8.90 2.68 -14.04
N PRO A 223 7.64 2.19 -14.04
CA PRO A 223 7.36 0.77 -14.23
C PRO A 223 7.67 0.31 -15.66
N SER A 224 8.04 -0.96 -15.82
CA SER A 224 7.96 -1.63 -17.12
C SER A 224 6.51 -1.76 -17.58
N LEU A 225 6.30 -1.90 -18.89
CA LEU A 225 4.95 -2.10 -19.47
C LEU A 225 4.22 -3.28 -18.80
N ASP A 226 4.92 -4.40 -18.59
CA ASP A 226 4.32 -5.60 -17.98
C ASP A 226 3.92 -5.39 -16.52
N THR A 227 4.67 -4.55 -15.79
CA THR A 227 4.35 -4.19 -14.40
C THR A 227 3.16 -3.26 -14.37
N LEU A 228 3.12 -2.27 -15.27
CA LEU A 228 2.01 -1.32 -15.39
C LEU A 228 0.70 -2.03 -15.79
N ALA A 229 0.79 -3.06 -16.64
CA ALA A 229 -0.36 -3.88 -17.04
C ALA A 229 -1.02 -4.66 -15.89
N GLN A 230 -0.38 -4.72 -14.71
CA GLN A 230 -1.02 -5.28 -13.51
C GLN A 230 -2.02 -4.30 -12.87
N PHE A 231 -1.94 -3.00 -13.20
CA PHE A 231 -2.81 -1.97 -12.65
C PHE A 231 -4.05 -1.78 -13.50
N THR A 232 -5.16 -1.45 -12.84
CA THR A 232 -6.43 -1.15 -13.53
C THR A 232 -6.52 0.34 -13.83
N ASN A 233 -6.18 1.16 -12.83
CA ASN A 233 -6.26 2.60 -12.88
C ASN A 233 -4.87 3.23 -12.71
N LEU A 234 -4.69 4.42 -13.26
CA LEU A 234 -3.48 5.22 -13.19
C LEU A 234 -3.83 6.65 -12.80
N LEU A 235 -3.09 7.16 -11.81
CA LEU A 235 -3.07 8.56 -11.40
C LEU A 235 -1.68 9.12 -11.70
N LEU A 236 -1.61 10.11 -12.59
CA LEU A 236 -0.40 10.88 -12.85
C LEU A 236 -0.40 12.16 -12.03
N LEU A 237 0.66 12.35 -11.25
CA LEU A 237 0.88 13.53 -10.44
C LEU A 237 2.09 14.31 -10.95
N ALA A 238 2.00 15.63 -10.96
CA ALA A 238 3.16 16.52 -11.04
C ALA A 238 2.92 17.73 -10.15
N GLU A 239 3.97 18.17 -9.43
CA GLU A 239 3.93 19.33 -8.55
C GLU A 239 2.75 19.34 -7.55
N GLY A 240 2.31 18.15 -7.09
CA GLY A 240 1.19 18.00 -6.16
C GLY A 240 -0.20 18.04 -6.79
N GLN A 241 -0.28 18.10 -8.12
CA GLN A 241 -1.52 18.24 -8.88
C GLN A 241 -1.77 17.02 -9.76
N THR A 242 -3.04 16.75 -10.06
CA THR A 242 -3.44 15.66 -10.95
C THR A 242 -3.32 16.08 -12.41
N CYS A 243 -2.54 15.31 -13.18
CA CYS A 243 -2.38 15.50 -14.62
C CYS A 243 -3.17 14.49 -15.45
N TYR A 244 -3.51 13.34 -14.86
CA TYR A 244 -4.34 12.31 -15.47
C TYR A 244 -4.88 11.40 -14.37
N SER A 245 -6.14 10.98 -14.51
CA SER A 245 -6.78 9.98 -13.66
C SER A 245 -7.71 9.16 -14.53
N GLY A 246 -7.49 7.85 -14.60
CA GLY A 246 -8.26 6.99 -15.49
C GLY A 246 -7.73 5.57 -15.56
N ARG A 247 -8.25 4.78 -16.51
CA ARG A 247 -7.78 3.41 -16.75
C ARG A 247 -6.44 3.43 -17.47
N VAL A 248 -5.56 2.49 -17.13
CA VAL A 248 -4.23 2.37 -17.78
C VAL A 248 -4.36 2.26 -19.31
N ASP A 249 -5.36 1.51 -19.78
CA ASP A 249 -5.58 1.26 -21.21
C ASP A 249 -6.00 2.51 -22.01
N ASP A 250 -6.64 3.50 -21.37
CA ASP A 250 -7.08 4.74 -22.05
C ASP A 250 -5.96 5.79 -22.12
N LEU A 251 -4.81 5.55 -21.48
CA LEU A 251 -3.72 6.52 -21.46
C LEU A 251 -3.22 6.87 -22.88
N ALA A 252 -3.07 5.87 -23.75
CA ALA A 252 -2.62 6.10 -25.13
C ALA A 252 -3.64 6.95 -25.91
N GLY A 253 -4.92 6.61 -25.81
CA GLY A 253 -6.00 7.36 -26.46
C GLY A 253 -6.15 8.78 -25.91
N TYR A 254 -5.88 9.00 -24.62
CA TYR A 254 -5.85 10.33 -24.02
C TYR A 254 -4.80 11.24 -24.66
N PHE A 255 -3.58 10.73 -24.88
CA PHE A 255 -2.51 11.47 -25.53
C PHE A 255 -2.80 11.74 -27.02
N GLU A 256 -3.47 10.81 -27.72
CA GLU A 256 -3.95 11.04 -29.07
C GLU A 256 -5.00 12.16 -29.14
N ARG A 257 -5.98 12.17 -28.22
CA ARG A 257 -7.02 13.21 -28.14
C ARG A 257 -6.45 14.58 -27.76
N TRP A 258 -5.36 14.64 -27.00
CA TRP A 258 -4.65 15.88 -26.70
C TRP A 258 -3.87 16.43 -27.91
N GLY A 259 -3.63 15.61 -28.94
CA GLY A 259 -2.83 15.98 -30.11
C GLY A 259 -1.32 15.76 -29.95
N LYS A 260 -0.90 15.02 -28.91
CA LYS A 260 0.49 14.58 -28.72
C LYS A 260 0.54 13.06 -28.67
N PRO A 261 0.43 12.37 -29.83
CA PRO A 261 0.34 10.92 -29.88
C PRO A 261 1.62 10.25 -29.37
N VAL A 262 1.44 9.10 -28.73
CA VAL A 262 2.55 8.26 -28.26
C VAL A 262 3.33 7.74 -29.47
N GLY A 263 4.67 7.84 -29.44
CA GLY A 263 5.51 7.33 -30.52
C GLY A 263 5.39 5.81 -30.67
N ARG A 264 5.51 5.29 -31.90
CA ARG A 264 5.34 3.84 -32.22
C ARG A 264 6.17 2.86 -31.38
N PHE A 265 7.31 3.30 -30.84
CA PHE A 265 8.22 2.48 -30.06
C PHE A 265 8.38 2.95 -28.60
N GLN A 266 7.47 3.81 -28.13
CA GLN A 266 7.51 4.37 -26.79
C GLN A 266 6.34 3.85 -25.96
N ALA A 267 6.60 3.50 -24.71
CA ALA A 267 5.52 3.14 -23.79
C ALA A 267 4.70 4.40 -23.41
N PRO A 268 3.36 4.33 -23.38
CA PRO A 268 2.51 5.48 -23.03
C PRO A 268 2.86 6.13 -21.68
N ALA A 269 3.22 5.31 -20.67
CA ALA A 269 3.63 5.83 -19.37
C ALA A 269 5.01 6.51 -19.38
N GLU A 270 5.94 6.05 -20.22
CA GLU A 270 7.23 6.71 -20.42
C GLU A 270 7.04 8.04 -21.16
N HIS A 271 6.19 8.05 -22.18
CA HIS A 271 5.78 9.26 -22.88
C HIS A 271 5.20 10.29 -21.91
N ALA A 272 4.28 9.87 -21.04
CA ALA A 272 3.72 10.71 -19.99
C ALA A 272 4.80 11.26 -19.04
N MET A 273 5.68 10.40 -18.52
CA MET A 273 6.75 10.81 -17.61
C MET A 273 7.73 11.81 -18.24
N ASN A 274 7.97 11.74 -19.55
CA ASN A 274 8.82 12.70 -20.26
C ASN A 274 8.21 14.12 -20.30
N PHE A 275 6.89 14.26 -20.29
CA PHE A 275 6.23 15.56 -20.13
C PHE A 275 6.26 16.07 -18.69
N LEU A 276 6.23 15.16 -17.70
CA LEU A 276 6.20 15.54 -16.29
C LEU A 276 7.60 15.83 -15.71
N ASN A 277 8.67 15.28 -16.29
CA ASN A 277 10.04 15.46 -15.79
C ASN A 277 10.63 16.84 -16.16
N ASN A 278 10.86 17.67 -15.14
CA ASN A 278 11.40 19.03 -15.26
C ASN A 278 12.95 19.12 -15.05
N ASP A 279 13.58 18.08 -14.52
CA ASP A 279 14.92 18.19 -13.89
C ASP A 279 16.15 18.16 -14.83
N PHE A 280 16.04 17.67 -16.07
CA PHE A 280 17.21 17.31 -16.90
C PHE A 280 17.39 18.08 -18.21
N SER A 281 16.67 19.19 -18.43
CA SER A 281 16.78 19.98 -19.66
C SER A 281 17.13 21.43 -19.37
N SER A 282 18.17 21.95 -20.02
CA SER A 282 18.81 23.25 -19.81
C SER A 282 17.93 24.49 -20.09
N ASN A 283 16.70 24.32 -20.57
CA ASN A 283 15.75 25.40 -20.85
C ASN A 283 14.51 25.24 -19.95
N GLY A 284 14.55 25.79 -18.74
CA GLY A 284 13.49 25.63 -17.73
C GLY A 284 12.16 26.34 -18.01
N SER A 285 12.08 27.23 -19.02
CA SER A 285 10.86 28.00 -19.33
C SER A 285 9.80 27.22 -20.13
N ASP A 286 10.21 26.32 -21.04
CA ASP A 286 9.31 25.67 -22.01
C ASP A 286 8.61 24.41 -21.47
N LYS A 287 8.99 23.94 -20.27
CA LYS A 287 8.44 22.71 -19.66
C LYS A 287 7.50 22.95 -18.49
N ALA A 288 7.66 24.03 -17.73
CA ALA A 288 6.64 24.47 -16.78
C ALA A 288 5.31 24.73 -17.52
N SER A 289 5.38 25.27 -18.74
CA SER A 289 4.23 25.34 -19.65
C SER A 289 3.71 23.96 -20.04
N SER A 290 4.57 23.00 -20.37
CA SER A 290 4.13 21.65 -20.78
C SER A 290 3.33 20.90 -19.69
N VAL A 291 3.72 21.00 -18.41
CA VAL A 291 2.97 20.41 -17.30
C VAL A 291 1.65 21.14 -17.10
N HIS A 292 1.67 22.47 -17.21
CA HIS A 292 0.48 23.32 -17.13
C HIS A 292 -0.51 23.00 -18.25
N ASP A 293 -0.06 22.86 -19.50
CA ASP A 293 -0.87 22.51 -20.67
C ASP A 293 -1.56 21.16 -20.48
N LEU A 294 -0.83 20.17 -19.96
CA LEU A 294 -1.37 18.84 -19.69
C LEU A 294 -2.44 18.89 -18.58
N ARG A 295 -2.21 19.70 -17.55
CA ARG A 295 -3.17 19.92 -16.46
C ARG A 295 -4.42 20.63 -16.96
N GLU A 296 -4.28 21.70 -17.75
CA GLU A 296 -5.42 22.41 -18.33
C GLU A 296 -6.24 21.48 -19.22
N TYR A 297 -5.59 20.66 -20.03
CA TYR A 297 -6.28 19.65 -20.83
C TYR A 297 -7.01 18.62 -19.96
N TYR A 298 -6.39 18.15 -18.87
CA TYR A 298 -7.05 17.27 -17.91
C TYR A 298 -8.30 17.92 -17.30
N LEU A 299 -8.19 19.15 -16.80
CA LEU A 299 -9.31 19.89 -16.24
C LEU A 299 -10.42 20.13 -17.27
N SER A 300 -10.07 20.41 -18.52
CA SER A 300 -11.03 20.53 -19.62
C SER A 300 -11.77 19.21 -19.87
N THR A 301 -11.09 18.07 -19.72
CA THR A 301 -11.68 16.74 -19.92
C THR A 301 -12.62 16.38 -18.77
N VAL A 302 -12.21 16.65 -17.53
CA VAL A 302 -13.01 16.42 -16.32
C VAL A 302 -14.29 17.28 -16.34
N ASN A 303 -14.19 18.54 -16.75
CA ASN A 303 -15.36 19.42 -16.87
C ASN A 303 -16.31 19.00 -18.01
N CYS A 304 -15.81 18.31 -19.04
CA CYS A 304 -16.62 17.77 -20.13
C CYS A 304 -17.28 16.42 -19.79
N GLN A 305 -16.77 15.69 -18.79
CA GLN A 305 -17.45 14.51 -18.28
C GLN A 305 -18.59 14.99 -17.38
N GLU A 306 -19.83 14.79 -17.82
CA GLU A 306 -21.00 14.96 -16.94
C GLU A 306 -20.74 14.21 -15.64
N PRO A 307 -21.06 14.79 -14.47
CA PRO A 307 -20.91 14.08 -13.20
C PRO A 307 -21.70 12.78 -13.32
N SER A 308 -20.99 11.65 -13.32
CA SER A 308 -21.60 10.35 -13.52
C SER A 308 -22.76 10.21 -12.54
N THR A 309 -23.95 10.06 -13.11
CA THR A 309 -25.25 9.90 -12.45
C THR A 309 -25.34 8.58 -11.66
N ASP A 310 -24.20 7.94 -11.40
CA ASP A 310 -24.06 6.75 -10.57
C ASP A 310 -24.12 7.08 -9.06
N LEU A 311 -23.98 8.36 -8.70
CA LEU A 311 -24.12 8.84 -7.32
C LEU A 311 -25.52 8.64 -6.71
N GLU A 312 -26.58 8.51 -7.52
CA GLU A 312 -27.94 8.30 -7.00
C GLU A 312 -28.40 6.84 -6.98
N LYS A 313 -27.67 5.90 -7.61
CA LYS A 313 -28.09 4.49 -7.68
C LYS A 313 -27.55 3.59 -6.56
N PHE A 314 -26.63 4.07 -5.73
CA PHE A 314 -26.12 3.32 -4.57
C PHE A 314 -26.80 3.73 -3.25
N LYS A 315 -28.13 3.61 -3.18
CA LYS A 315 -28.81 3.40 -1.89
C LYS A 315 -28.57 1.94 -1.47
N GLY A 316 -27.43 1.68 -0.83
CA GLY A 316 -27.20 0.41 -0.15
C GLY A 316 -28.32 0.15 0.89
N PRO A 317 -28.65 -1.12 1.18
CA PRO A 317 -29.75 -1.46 2.07
C PRO A 317 -29.57 -0.83 3.46
N SER A 318 -30.71 -0.43 3.98
CA SER A 318 -30.98 0.13 5.30
C SER A 318 -30.41 -0.72 6.44
N ASN A 319 -29.84 -0.02 7.41
CA ASN A 319 -29.90 -0.29 8.85
C ASN A 319 -29.88 -1.77 9.27
N GLU A 320 -28.69 -2.35 9.35
CA GLU A 320 -28.26 -3.31 10.36
C GLU A 320 -26.76 -3.59 10.13
N ASP A 321 -25.99 -3.75 11.21
CA ASP A 321 -24.62 -4.30 11.20
C ASP A 321 -23.43 -3.35 10.92
N THR A 322 -23.45 -2.13 11.50
CA THR A 322 -22.18 -1.44 11.83
C THR A 322 -21.57 -1.94 13.16
N ASP A 323 -22.21 -2.93 13.80
CA ASP A 323 -21.92 -3.35 15.18
C ASP A 323 -21.60 -4.85 15.33
N GLU A 324 -20.61 -5.38 14.62
CA GLU A 324 -20.00 -6.67 15.04
C GLU A 324 -18.47 -6.76 14.91
N PHE A 325 -17.77 -5.64 14.71
CA PHE A 325 -16.31 -5.56 14.85
C PHE A 325 -15.91 -4.87 16.16
N GLY A 326 -16.30 -5.48 17.28
CA GLY A 326 -15.83 -5.04 18.59
C GLY A 326 -16.87 -5.15 19.69
N LYS A 327 -17.38 -6.37 19.95
CA LYS A 327 -17.81 -6.68 21.31
C LYS A 327 -16.59 -6.47 22.21
N ALA A 328 -16.71 -5.47 23.07
CA ALA A 328 -15.72 -5.04 24.03
C ALA A 328 -15.44 -6.14 25.08
N ASN A 329 -14.76 -7.21 24.69
CA ASN A 329 -14.18 -8.15 25.63
C ASN A 329 -12.66 -7.94 25.68
N SER A 330 -12.33 -7.09 26.66
CA SER A 330 -11.06 -6.68 27.24
C SER A 330 -9.91 -6.28 26.29
N SER A 331 -9.74 -4.96 26.15
CA SER A 331 -8.47 -4.35 25.73
C SER A 331 -7.27 -4.99 26.45
N MET A 332 -7.46 -5.39 27.71
CA MET A 332 -6.45 -6.05 28.53
C MET A 332 -6.05 -7.45 28.01
N GLN A 333 -6.98 -8.32 27.56
CA GLN A 333 -6.60 -9.61 26.96
C GLN A 333 -5.84 -9.42 25.65
N LYS A 334 -6.22 -8.43 24.82
CA LYS A 334 -5.48 -8.10 23.59
C LYS A 334 -4.06 -7.64 23.91
N ILE A 335 -3.91 -6.74 24.88
CA ILE A 335 -2.59 -6.27 25.32
C ILE A 335 -1.76 -7.43 25.88
N PHE A 336 -2.34 -8.27 26.74
CA PHE A 336 -1.66 -9.42 27.31
C PHE A 336 -1.21 -10.41 26.22
N TRP A 337 -2.11 -10.74 25.29
CA TRP A 337 -1.79 -11.62 24.17
C TRP A 337 -0.70 -11.04 23.27
N ASN A 338 -0.80 -9.76 22.92
CA ASN A 338 0.21 -9.09 22.11
C ASN A 338 1.56 -9.07 22.82
N THR A 339 1.60 -8.79 24.12
CA THR A 339 2.81 -8.88 24.93
C THR A 339 3.38 -10.30 24.94
N LEU A 340 2.55 -11.33 25.07
CA LEU A 340 2.97 -12.73 25.04
C LEU A 340 3.60 -13.09 23.69
N VAL A 341 2.92 -12.74 22.58
CA VAL A 341 3.41 -13.01 21.22
C VAL A 341 4.70 -12.25 20.94
N LEU A 342 4.80 -10.99 21.36
CA LEU A 342 6.02 -10.18 21.23
C LEU A 342 7.16 -10.74 22.08
N SER A 343 6.89 -11.24 23.28
CA SER A 343 7.87 -11.89 24.14
C SER A 343 8.39 -13.18 23.51
N GLU A 344 7.50 -14.02 22.97
CA GLU A 344 7.86 -15.22 22.22
C GLU A 344 8.76 -14.88 21.02
N ARG A 345 8.36 -13.88 20.22
CA ARG A 345 9.13 -13.39 19.07
C ARG A 345 10.50 -12.85 19.48
N SER A 346 10.56 -12.09 20.58
CA SER A 346 11.78 -11.52 21.12
C SER A 346 12.72 -12.59 21.66
N SER A 347 12.20 -13.60 22.36
CA SER A 347 12.97 -14.75 22.87
C SER A 347 13.57 -15.60 21.73
N LYS A 348 12.82 -15.81 20.64
CA LYS A 348 13.37 -16.42 19.42
C LYS A 348 14.46 -15.57 18.77
N ASN A 349 14.28 -14.25 18.73
CA ASN A 349 15.31 -13.35 18.23
C ASN A 349 16.57 -13.41 19.09
N TYR A 350 16.42 -13.44 20.42
CA TYR A 350 17.52 -13.55 21.37
C TYR A 350 18.31 -14.85 21.19
N SER A 351 17.61 -15.98 21.18
CA SER A 351 18.25 -17.31 21.06
C SER A 351 18.95 -17.52 19.73
N ARG A 352 18.46 -16.94 18.63
CA ARG A 352 19.05 -17.11 17.29
C ARG A 352 20.10 -16.05 16.94
N ASN A 353 20.11 -14.90 17.63
CA ASN A 353 21.09 -13.82 17.42
C ASN A 353 22.25 -13.91 18.41
N LEU A 354 22.94 -15.05 18.40
CA LEU A 354 23.98 -15.36 19.38
C LEU A 354 25.15 -14.37 19.34
N LEU A 355 25.48 -13.81 18.18
CA LEU A 355 26.57 -12.84 18.05
C LEU A 355 26.31 -11.55 18.84
N ALA A 356 25.13 -10.95 18.69
CA ALA A 356 24.82 -9.69 19.36
C ALA A 356 24.71 -9.84 20.89
N TYR A 357 24.14 -10.95 21.36
CA TYR A 357 23.95 -11.18 22.79
C TYR A 357 25.16 -11.83 23.47
N GLY A 358 25.89 -12.68 22.75
CA GLY A 358 27.16 -13.23 23.20
C GLY A 358 28.21 -12.15 23.43
N VAL A 359 28.30 -11.15 22.53
CA VAL A 359 29.18 -9.99 22.75
C VAL A 359 28.78 -9.22 24.02
N ARG A 360 27.49 -8.96 24.24
CA ARG A 360 27.03 -8.29 25.48
C ARG A 360 27.36 -9.12 26.73
N GLY A 361 27.11 -10.43 26.69
CA GLY A 361 27.44 -11.34 27.78
C GLY A 361 28.94 -11.33 28.10
N GLY A 362 29.78 -11.40 27.06
CA GLY A 362 31.24 -11.29 27.19
C GLY A 362 31.69 -9.94 27.74
N MET A 363 31.07 -8.84 27.31
CA MET A 363 31.35 -7.51 27.87
C MET A 363 31.02 -7.42 29.36
N TYR A 364 29.87 -7.93 29.79
CA TYR A 364 29.49 -7.90 31.21
C TYR A 364 30.38 -8.82 32.06
N ALA A 365 30.72 -10.00 31.55
CA ALA A 365 31.68 -10.89 32.22
C ALA A 365 33.07 -10.24 32.32
N GLY A 366 33.52 -9.56 31.25
CA GLY A 366 34.80 -8.84 31.23
C GLY A 366 34.85 -7.67 32.20
N MET A 367 33.79 -6.86 32.27
CA MET A 367 33.67 -5.80 33.28
C MET A 367 33.61 -6.37 34.70
N GLY A 368 32.89 -7.47 34.91
CA GLY A 368 32.84 -8.16 36.19
C GLY A 368 34.20 -8.68 36.63
N LEU A 369 35.00 -9.21 35.70
CA LEU A 369 36.36 -9.66 35.96
C LEU A 369 37.34 -8.49 36.22
N MET A 370 37.18 -7.34 35.56
CA MET A 370 38.02 -6.16 35.79
C MET A 370 37.73 -5.46 37.13
N LEU A 371 36.51 -5.58 37.65
CA LEU A 371 36.12 -5.00 38.93
C LEU A 371 36.44 -5.92 40.14
N ALA A 372 36.68 -7.21 39.89
CA ALA A 372 37.08 -8.20 40.88
C ALA A 372 38.61 -8.23 41.03
#